data_AF-A0AAV8V687-F1
#
_entry.id   AF-A0AAV8V687-F1
#
_cell.length_a   1.000
_cell.length_b   1.000
_cell.length_c   1.000
_cell.angle_alpha   90.00
_cell.angle_beta   90.00
_cell.angle_gamma   90.00
#
_symmetry.space_group_name_H-M   'P 1'
#
loop_
_entity.id
_entity.type
_entity.pdbx_description
1 polymer ?
#
loop_
_entity_poly.entity_id
_entity_poly.type
_entity_poly.pdbx_seq_one_letter_code
_entity_poly.pdbx_strand_id
1 'polypeptide(L)'
;MNCSSENNEEIAQLVSEAESSLLPVKSRAKYEKSYQLFCHWRNEKDVQGASEDILIAYFCEKVKILKASTLWSLYSMVKSTLQINENVDISAYKKLLAYLKRQNDNYLANTLYNYKPFNLVPYGHSCWMRAWFLFYNKLNDVILLADIFENFKDRCLKTYGLDPAHYHTPPGYIWDCMLKLWSAIG
;
A
#
# COMPACT_ATOMS: atom_id res chain seq x y z
N MET A 1 -3.36 -44.55 -6.53
CA MET A 1 -4.24 -43.39 -6.77
C MET A 1 -4.12 -42.44 -5.58
N ASN A 2 -3.91 -41.16 -5.88
CA ASN A 2 -4.12 -39.93 -5.08
C ASN A 2 -3.22 -39.41 -3.93
N CYS A 3 -2.20 -40.10 -3.43
CA CYS A 3 -1.47 -39.55 -2.26
C CYS A 3 -0.53 -38.35 -2.58
N SER A 4 0.05 -38.27 -3.78
CA SER A 4 0.97 -37.17 -4.16
C SER A 4 0.25 -35.92 -4.69
N SER A 5 -0.99 -36.04 -5.17
CA SER A 5 -1.80 -34.90 -5.61
C SER A 5 -2.46 -34.20 -4.42
N GLU A 6 -2.93 -34.95 -3.41
CA GLU A 6 -3.52 -34.38 -2.18
C GLU A 6 -2.51 -33.54 -1.40
N ASN A 7 -1.26 -34.00 -1.27
CA ASN A 7 -0.20 -33.21 -0.61
C ASN A 7 0.16 -31.92 -1.38
N ASN A 8 0.12 -31.95 -2.72
CA ASN A 8 0.36 -30.74 -3.53
C ASN A 8 -0.83 -29.78 -3.50
N GLU A 9 -2.05 -30.29 -3.40
CA GLU A 9 -3.27 -29.50 -3.22
C GLU A 9 -3.35 -28.87 -1.82
N GLU A 10 -2.92 -29.59 -0.78
CA GLU A 10 -2.85 -29.10 0.59
C GLU A 10 -1.73 -28.04 0.75
N ILE A 11 -0.57 -28.25 0.11
CA ILE A 11 0.48 -27.23 0.01
C ILE A 11 -0.01 -26.03 -0.81
N ALA A 12 -0.73 -26.24 -1.92
CA ALA A 12 -1.29 -25.15 -2.71
C ALA A 12 -2.37 -24.37 -1.93
N GLN A 13 -3.19 -25.05 -1.12
CA GLN A 13 -4.14 -24.41 -0.23
C GLN A 13 -3.44 -23.59 0.85
N LEU A 14 -2.44 -24.16 1.53
CA LEU A 14 -1.62 -23.44 2.52
C LEU A 14 -0.90 -22.23 1.91
N VAL A 15 -0.39 -22.36 0.68
CA VAL A 15 0.22 -21.25 -0.05
C VAL A 15 -0.82 -20.20 -0.41
N SER A 16 -1.99 -20.58 -0.92
CA SER A 16 -3.06 -19.62 -1.25
C SER A 16 -3.62 -18.91 -0.02
N GLU A 17 -3.69 -19.58 1.13
CA GLU A 17 -4.11 -18.99 2.40
C GLU A 17 -3.04 -18.05 2.95
N ALA A 18 -1.76 -18.45 2.88
CA ALA A 18 -0.63 -17.59 3.21
C ALA A 18 -0.58 -16.36 2.28
N GLU A 19 -0.76 -16.52 0.97
CA GLU A 19 -0.82 -15.45 -0.02
C GLU A 19 -1.99 -14.50 0.24
N SER A 20 -3.14 -15.04 0.66
CA SER A 20 -4.26 -14.21 1.08
C SER A 20 -3.87 -13.32 2.27
N SER A 21 -3.11 -13.85 3.23
CA SER A 21 -2.66 -13.07 4.40
C SER A 21 -1.57 -12.03 4.09
N LEU A 22 -0.89 -12.13 2.95
CA LEU A 22 0.19 -11.19 2.55
C LEU A 22 -0.35 -9.81 2.17
N LEU A 23 -1.57 -9.73 1.63
CA LEU A 23 -2.26 -8.45 1.44
C LEU A 23 -3.12 -8.13 2.66
N PRO A 24 -3.14 -6.87 3.10
CA PRO A 24 -3.95 -6.50 4.22
C PRO A 24 -5.44 -6.66 3.88
N VAL A 25 -6.15 -7.38 4.74
CA VAL A 25 -7.43 -8.06 4.43
C VAL A 25 -8.55 -7.08 4.05
N LYS A 26 -8.60 -5.89 4.68
CA LYS A 26 -9.64 -4.90 4.42
C LYS A 26 -9.41 -4.12 3.12
N SER A 27 -8.16 -3.84 2.76
CA SER A 27 -7.84 -3.07 1.56
C SER A 27 -7.67 -3.92 0.30
N ARG A 28 -7.66 -5.27 0.40
CA ARG A 28 -7.42 -6.20 -0.71
C ARG A 28 -8.22 -5.86 -1.97
N ALA A 29 -9.52 -5.58 -1.84
CA ALA A 29 -10.37 -5.23 -2.99
C ALA A 29 -9.86 -4.02 -3.79
N LYS A 30 -9.22 -3.05 -3.13
CA LYS A 30 -8.66 -1.86 -3.78
C LYS A 30 -7.36 -2.17 -4.53
N TYR A 31 -6.51 -3.00 -3.94
CA TYR A 31 -5.28 -3.49 -4.59
C TYR A 31 -5.63 -4.34 -5.81
N GLU A 32 -6.54 -5.29 -5.64
CA GLU A 32 -7.02 -6.17 -6.71
C GLU A 32 -7.66 -5.39 -7.85
N LYS A 33 -8.54 -4.43 -7.55
CA LYS A 33 -9.13 -3.55 -8.58
C LYS A 33 -8.06 -2.76 -9.34
N SER A 34 -7.01 -2.30 -8.66
CA SER A 34 -5.91 -1.59 -9.31
C SER A 34 -5.10 -2.49 -10.24
N TYR A 35 -4.88 -3.74 -9.81
CA TYR A 35 -4.23 -4.76 -10.63
C TYR A 35 -5.07 -5.16 -11.85
N GLN A 36 -6.38 -5.37 -11.67
CA GLN A 36 -7.30 -5.64 -12.77
C GLN A 36 -7.31 -4.53 -13.82
N LEU A 37 -7.28 -3.26 -13.39
CA LEU A 37 -7.18 -2.12 -14.31
C LEU A 37 -5.86 -2.13 -15.09
N PHE A 38 -4.77 -2.58 -14.48
CA PHE A 38 -3.50 -2.77 -15.16
C PHE A 38 -3.55 -3.94 -16.16
N CYS A 39 -4.12 -5.09 -15.78
CA CYS A 39 -4.32 -6.23 -16.67
C CYS A 39 -5.20 -5.90 -17.86
N HIS A 40 -6.29 -5.17 -17.64
CA HIS A 40 -7.16 -4.71 -18.72
C HIS A 40 -6.38 -3.83 -19.72
N TRP A 41 -5.61 -2.87 -19.21
CA TRP A 41 -4.77 -2.03 -20.05
C TRP A 41 -3.70 -2.83 -20.82
N ARG A 42 -3.13 -3.88 -20.21
CA ARG A 42 -2.22 -4.80 -20.90
C ARG A 42 -2.89 -5.49 -22.08
N ASN A 43 -4.12 -5.97 -21.88
CA ASN A 43 -4.90 -6.63 -22.93
C ASN A 43 -5.28 -5.65 -24.06
N GLU A 44 -5.61 -4.39 -23.74
CA GLU A 44 -5.91 -3.37 -24.75
C GLU A 44 -4.71 -3.02 -25.63
N LYS A 45 -3.49 -3.08 -25.07
CA LYS A 45 -2.25 -2.77 -25.79
C LYS A 45 -1.56 -3.99 -26.40
N ASP A 46 -2.12 -5.18 -26.17
CA ASP A 46 -1.55 -6.47 -26.58
C ASP A 46 -0.11 -6.71 -26.06
N VAL A 47 0.14 -6.35 -24.80
CA VAL A 47 1.47 -6.47 -24.19
C VAL A 47 1.46 -7.49 -23.05
N GLN A 48 2.40 -8.42 -23.10
CA GLN A 48 2.58 -9.46 -22.09
C GLN A 48 3.68 -9.10 -21.08
N GLY A 49 3.47 -9.44 -19.80
CA GLY A 49 4.44 -9.24 -18.71
C GLY A 49 4.43 -7.86 -18.04
N ALA A 50 5.40 -7.63 -17.16
CA ALA A 50 5.56 -6.42 -16.34
C ALA A 50 6.99 -5.85 -16.43
N SER A 51 7.47 -5.63 -17.66
CA SER A 51 8.75 -4.97 -17.92
C SER A 51 8.73 -3.50 -17.49
N GLU A 52 9.91 -2.95 -17.19
CA GLU A 52 10.10 -1.55 -16.80
C GLU A 52 9.49 -0.57 -17.81
N ASP A 53 9.66 -0.83 -19.12
CA ASP A 53 9.15 0.04 -20.19
C ASP A 53 7.61 0.03 -20.28
N ILE A 54 7.00 -1.13 -20.03
CA ILE A 54 5.54 -1.31 -20.03
C ILE A 54 4.92 -0.51 -18.89
N LEU A 55 5.52 -0.59 -17.70
CA LEU A 55 5.07 0.17 -16.54
C LEU A 55 5.26 1.67 -16.76
N ILE A 56 6.38 2.11 -17.34
CA ILE A 56 6.57 3.52 -17.69
C ILE A 56 5.49 4.01 -18.65
N ALA A 57 5.15 3.23 -19.68
CA ALA A 57 4.10 3.56 -20.63
C ALA A 57 2.72 3.66 -19.95
N TYR A 58 2.38 2.69 -19.09
CA TYR A 58 1.15 2.71 -18.31
C TYR A 58 1.05 3.98 -17.44
N PHE A 59 2.08 4.26 -16.64
CA PHE A 59 2.08 5.43 -15.77
C PHE A 59 2.11 6.75 -16.56
N CYS A 60 2.70 6.77 -17.75
CA CYS A 60 2.68 7.94 -18.62
C CYS A 60 1.25 8.31 -19.07
N GLU A 61 0.41 7.32 -19.37
CA GLU A 61 -1.00 7.58 -19.66
C GLU A 61 -1.76 8.04 -18.41
N LYS A 62 -1.47 7.45 -17.24
CA LYS A 62 -2.16 7.79 -15.99
C LYS A 62 -1.78 9.15 -15.43
N VAL A 63 -0.55 9.62 -15.61
CA VAL A 63 -0.09 10.97 -15.18
C VAL A 63 -0.96 12.08 -15.78
N LYS A 64 -1.47 11.89 -17.00
CA LYS A 64 -2.32 12.90 -17.66
C LYS A 64 -3.68 13.06 -16.98
N ILE A 65 -4.14 12.03 -16.28
CA ILE A 65 -5.48 11.95 -15.68
C ILE A 65 -5.40 12.16 -14.17
N LEU A 66 -4.37 11.60 -13.52
CA LEU A 66 -4.26 11.52 -12.07
C LEU A 66 -3.34 12.61 -11.50
N LYS A 67 -3.69 13.10 -10.31
CA LYS A 67 -2.78 13.94 -9.51
C LYS A 67 -1.55 13.12 -9.11
N ALA A 68 -0.40 13.79 -8.99
CA ALA A 68 0.86 13.15 -8.60
C ALA A 68 0.71 12.29 -7.33
N SER A 69 -0.15 12.72 -6.40
CA SER A 69 -0.35 11.97 -5.17
C SER A 69 -1.05 10.62 -5.36
N THR A 70 -2.11 10.61 -6.16
CA THR A 70 -2.87 9.40 -6.53
C THR A 70 -2.03 8.46 -7.39
N LEU A 71 -1.18 9.01 -8.25
CA LEU A 71 -0.26 8.24 -9.10
C LEU A 71 0.70 7.37 -8.28
N TRP A 72 1.28 7.92 -7.21
CA TRP A 72 2.16 7.18 -6.31
C TRP A 72 1.42 6.10 -5.50
N SER A 73 0.17 6.36 -5.09
CA SER A 73 -0.67 5.31 -4.49
C SER A 73 -0.94 4.18 -5.48
N LEU A 74 -1.21 4.50 -6.75
CA LEU A 74 -1.39 3.49 -7.80
C LEU A 74 -0.11 2.67 -8.02
N TYR A 75 1.06 3.32 -8.03
CA TYR A 75 2.36 2.64 -8.07
C TYR A 75 2.53 1.65 -6.91
N SER A 76 2.27 2.08 -5.67
CA SER A 76 2.39 1.19 -4.51
C SER A 76 1.44 0.01 -4.57
N MET A 77 0.19 0.22 -5.01
CA MET A 77 -0.79 -0.85 -5.15
C MET A 77 -0.34 -1.87 -6.20
N VAL A 78 0.04 -1.40 -7.39
CA VAL A 78 0.51 -2.24 -8.49
C VAL A 78 1.80 -2.98 -8.11
N LYS A 79 2.72 -2.34 -7.38
CA LYS A 79 3.94 -2.96 -6.84
C LYS A 79 3.60 -4.14 -5.93
N SER A 80 2.75 -3.94 -4.92
CA SER A 80 2.38 -5.00 -3.99
C SER A 80 1.69 -6.17 -4.69
N THR A 81 0.79 -5.91 -5.64
CA THR A 81 0.09 -6.99 -6.36
C THR A 81 0.99 -7.74 -7.33
N LEU A 82 1.92 -7.08 -8.02
CA LEU A 82 2.86 -7.74 -8.92
C LEU A 82 3.93 -8.54 -8.18
N GLN A 83 4.34 -8.06 -7.00
CA GLN A 83 5.24 -8.82 -6.12
C GLN A 83 4.59 -10.12 -5.62
N ILE A 84 3.27 -10.14 -5.44
CA ILE A 84 2.54 -11.32 -4.96
C ILE A 84 2.16 -12.25 -6.12
N ASN A 85 1.55 -11.71 -7.18
CA ASN A 85 0.99 -12.53 -8.26
C ASN A 85 2.04 -13.00 -9.28
N GLU A 86 3.04 -12.17 -9.59
CA GLU A 86 4.03 -12.45 -10.63
C GLU A 86 5.46 -12.60 -10.04
N ASN A 87 5.62 -12.45 -8.71
CA ASN A 87 6.92 -12.40 -8.02
C ASN A 87 7.91 -11.40 -8.65
N VAL A 88 7.39 -10.31 -9.21
CA VAL A 88 8.20 -9.26 -9.85
C VAL A 88 8.45 -8.13 -8.87
N ASP A 89 9.73 -7.91 -8.52
CA ASP A 89 10.10 -6.76 -7.71
C ASP A 89 10.35 -5.52 -8.58
N ILE A 90 9.31 -4.68 -8.68
CA ILE A 90 9.35 -3.38 -9.36
C ILE A 90 10.27 -2.39 -8.64
N SER A 91 10.66 -2.63 -7.38
CA SER A 91 11.57 -1.74 -6.65
C SER A 91 12.94 -1.61 -7.33
N ALA A 92 13.34 -2.62 -8.10
CA ALA A 92 14.59 -2.62 -8.86
C ALA A 92 14.56 -1.69 -10.10
N TYR A 93 13.38 -1.24 -10.54
CA TYR A 93 13.21 -0.44 -11.76
C TYR A 93 13.53 1.04 -11.54
N LYS A 94 14.82 1.37 -11.70
CA LYS A 94 15.37 2.70 -11.45
C LYS A 94 14.86 3.75 -12.44
N LYS A 95 14.62 3.40 -13.71
CA LYS A 95 14.09 4.34 -14.71
C LYS A 95 12.64 4.69 -14.41
N LEU A 96 11.83 3.71 -14.02
CA LEU A 96 10.45 3.95 -13.58
C LEU A 96 10.41 4.85 -12.34
N LEU A 97 11.24 4.55 -11.33
CA LEU A 97 11.34 5.38 -10.13
C LEU A 97 11.80 6.81 -10.44
N ALA A 98 12.79 6.98 -11.32
CA ALA A 98 13.25 8.29 -11.76
C ALA A 98 12.14 9.07 -12.50
N TYR A 99 11.39 8.39 -13.36
CA TYR A 99 10.25 8.98 -14.07
C TYR A 99 9.17 9.48 -13.09
N LEU A 100 8.72 8.64 -12.16
CA LEU A 100 7.69 9.00 -11.19
C LEU A 100 8.13 10.15 -10.26
N LYS A 101 9.42 10.18 -9.88
CA LYS A 101 10.00 11.30 -9.12
C LYS A 101 9.90 12.61 -9.90
N ARG A 102 10.30 12.60 -11.18
CA ARG A 102 10.25 13.79 -12.04
C ARG A 102 8.83 14.32 -12.23
N GLN A 103 7.83 13.44 -12.37
CA GLN A 103 6.44 13.87 -12.50
C GLN A 103 5.91 14.57 -11.24
N ASN A 104 6.43 14.19 -10.08
CA ASN A 104 6.07 14.84 -8.83
C ASN A 104 6.71 16.24 -8.67
N ASP A 105 7.98 16.39 -9.05
CA ASP A 105 8.67 17.69 -8.97
C ASP A 105 7.99 18.75 -9.84
N ASN A 106 7.54 18.36 -11.03
CA ASN A 106 6.76 19.23 -11.92
C ASN A 106 5.42 19.63 -11.30
N TYR A 107 4.76 18.71 -10.58
CA TYR A 107 3.49 18.99 -9.91
C TYR A 107 3.68 19.96 -8.74
N LEU A 108 4.70 19.75 -7.91
CA LEU A 108 5.03 20.66 -6.81
C LEU A 108 5.44 22.04 -7.34
N ALA A 109 6.24 22.11 -8.40
CA ALA A 109 6.58 23.39 -9.03
C ALA A 109 5.30 24.13 -9.48
N ASN A 110 4.45 23.50 -10.29
CA ASN A 110 3.22 24.12 -10.79
C ASN A 110 2.20 24.48 -9.69
N THR A 111 2.15 23.71 -8.60
CA THR A 111 1.28 23.99 -7.46
C THR A 111 1.84 25.12 -6.58
N LEU A 112 3.16 25.14 -6.34
CA LEU A 112 3.86 26.21 -5.61
C LEU A 112 3.88 27.54 -6.39
N TYR A 113 3.84 27.52 -7.72
CA TYR A 113 3.65 28.75 -8.51
C TYR A 113 2.22 29.31 -8.37
N ASN A 114 1.21 28.45 -8.21
CA ASN A 114 -0.20 28.86 -8.04
C ASN A 114 -0.56 29.24 -6.60
N TYR A 115 0.13 28.70 -5.61
CA TYR A 115 0.11 29.20 -4.23
C TYR A 115 1.36 30.05 -4.02
N LYS A 116 1.28 31.36 -4.25
CA LYS A 116 2.22 32.30 -3.63
C LYS A 116 1.75 32.61 -2.20
N PRO A 117 2.23 31.94 -1.14
CA PRO A 117 2.18 32.53 0.17
C PRO A 117 3.14 33.72 0.17
N PHE A 118 2.63 34.82 0.71
CA PHE A 118 3.36 36.04 1.00
C PHE A 118 4.70 35.71 1.71
N ASN A 119 5.81 36.00 1.02
CA ASN A 119 7.19 36.05 1.50
C ASN A 119 7.70 34.90 2.39
N LEU A 120 8.36 33.89 1.80
CA LEU A 120 9.31 33.02 2.51
C LEU A 120 10.60 32.80 1.71
N VAL A 121 11.69 32.83 2.48
CA VAL A 121 13.12 32.99 2.18
C VAL A 121 13.71 31.81 1.38
N PRO A 122 14.74 32.00 0.52
CA PRO A 122 15.26 30.92 -0.32
C PRO A 122 16.20 30.02 0.48
N TYR A 123 15.69 28.90 1.00
CA TYR A 123 16.54 27.81 1.49
C TYR A 123 16.25 26.52 0.69
N GLY A 124 17.18 26.22 -0.22
CA GLY A 124 17.52 24.89 -0.74
C GLY A 124 16.38 23.90 -1.02
N HIS A 125 15.96 23.82 -2.28
CA HIS A 125 14.98 22.85 -2.81
C HIS A 125 15.30 21.35 -2.55
N SER A 126 16.52 20.98 -2.15
CA SER A 126 16.90 19.58 -1.89
C SER A 126 16.41 19.04 -0.54
N CYS A 127 16.13 19.89 0.45
CA CYS A 127 15.73 19.45 1.79
C CYS A 127 14.24 19.11 1.87
N TRP A 128 13.39 19.83 1.12
CA TRP A 128 11.96 19.55 1.00
C TRP A 128 11.68 18.24 0.26
N MET A 129 12.48 17.89 -0.73
CA MET A 129 12.30 16.65 -1.50
C MET A 129 12.53 15.39 -0.63
N ARG A 130 13.46 15.49 0.34
CA ARG A 130 13.73 14.44 1.33
C ARG A 130 12.64 14.40 2.41
N ALA A 131 12.17 15.56 2.87
CA ALA A 131 11.05 15.65 3.79
C ALA A 131 9.74 15.13 3.17
N TRP A 132 9.48 15.42 1.89
CA TRP A 132 8.33 14.94 1.14
C TRP A 132 8.42 13.45 0.85
N PHE A 133 9.59 12.93 0.42
CA PHE A 133 9.82 11.49 0.26
C PHE A 133 9.63 10.72 1.58
N LEU A 134 10.05 11.30 2.72
CA LEU A 134 9.79 10.76 4.05
C LEU A 134 8.31 10.85 4.43
N PHE A 135 7.63 11.96 4.14
CA PHE A 135 6.18 12.11 4.33
C PHE A 135 5.40 11.10 3.48
N TYR A 136 5.90 10.77 2.29
CA TYR A 136 5.27 9.87 1.33
C TYR A 136 5.42 8.39 1.66
N ASN A 137 6.64 7.96 2.03
CA ASN A 137 6.83 6.62 2.60
C ASN A 137 5.96 6.46 3.86
N LYS A 138 5.86 7.53 4.66
CA LYS A 138 5.00 7.56 5.84
C LYS A 138 3.50 7.54 5.51
N LEU A 139 3.03 8.09 4.39
CA LEU A 139 1.62 7.96 3.96
C LEU A 139 1.27 6.54 3.51
N ASN A 140 2.23 5.82 2.91
CA ASN A 140 2.06 4.41 2.59
C ASN A 140 2.08 3.55 3.87
N ASP A 141 2.99 3.88 4.81
CA ASP A 141 2.96 3.33 6.16
C ASP A 141 1.62 3.64 6.82
N VAL A 142 1.01 4.81 6.63
CA VAL A 142 -0.29 5.16 7.23
C VAL A 142 -1.43 4.32 6.64
N ILE A 143 -1.46 4.02 5.34
CA ILE A 143 -2.49 3.14 4.76
C ILE A 143 -2.32 1.71 5.26
N LEU A 144 -1.08 1.20 5.28
CA LEU A 144 -0.78 -0.14 5.80
C LEU A 144 -0.99 -0.24 7.31
N LEU A 145 -0.58 0.78 8.06
CA LEU A 145 -0.75 0.89 9.51
C LEU A 145 -2.22 1.04 9.86
N ALA A 146 -2.99 1.80 9.08
CA ALA A 146 -4.43 1.89 9.28
C ALA A 146 -5.08 0.52 9.11
N ASP A 147 -4.72 -0.26 8.08
CA ASP A 147 -5.26 -1.61 7.90
C ASP A 147 -4.81 -2.56 9.03
N ILE A 148 -3.52 -2.53 9.42
CA ILE A 148 -3.00 -3.31 10.55
C ILE A 148 -3.70 -2.93 11.87
N PHE A 149 -3.91 -1.64 12.11
CA PHE A 149 -4.57 -1.12 13.29
C PHE A 149 -6.06 -1.49 13.31
N GLU A 150 -6.73 -1.44 12.17
CA GLU A 150 -8.11 -1.89 12.00
C GLU A 150 -8.24 -3.41 12.20
N ASN A 151 -7.25 -4.21 11.78
CA ASN A 151 -7.20 -5.65 12.05
C ASN A 151 -6.90 -5.96 13.52
N PHE A 152 -6.07 -5.15 14.17
CA PHE A 152 -5.85 -5.21 15.61
C PHE A 152 -7.14 -4.88 16.38
N LYS A 153 -7.82 -3.79 16.01
CA LYS A 153 -9.09 -3.34 16.60
C LYS A 153 -10.18 -4.41 16.49
N ASP A 154 -10.35 -5.03 15.32
CA ASP A 154 -11.33 -6.11 15.14
C ASP A 154 -11.04 -7.33 16.02
N ARG A 155 -9.76 -7.73 16.16
CA ARG A 155 -9.37 -8.83 17.04
C ARG A 155 -9.63 -8.50 18.50
N CYS A 156 -9.28 -7.29 18.93
CA CYS A 156 -9.55 -6.76 20.26
C CYS A 156 -11.05 -6.74 20.61
N LEU A 157 -11.88 -6.27 19.69
CA LEU A 157 -13.33 -6.27 19.82
C LEU A 157 -13.90 -7.69 19.89
N LYS A 158 -13.41 -8.62 19.07
CA LYS A 158 -13.89 -10.01 19.06
C LYS A 158 -13.52 -10.79 20.33
N THR A 159 -12.31 -10.59 20.86
CA THR A 159 -11.82 -11.36 22.01
C THR A 159 -12.23 -10.74 23.36
N TYR A 160 -12.20 -9.41 23.48
CA TYR A 160 -12.39 -8.73 24.76
C TYR A 160 -13.64 -7.82 24.79
N GLY A 161 -14.27 -7.56 23.65
CA GLY A 161 -15.37 -6.58 23.55
C GLY A 161 -14.94 -5.18 23.99
N LEU A 162 -13.66 -4.83 23.78
CA LEU A 162 -13.06 -3.54 24.15
C LEU A 162 -12.39 -2.93 22.92
N ASP A 163 -12.70 -1.67 22.63
CA ASP A 163 -12.07 -0.94 21.53
C ASP A 163 -10.77 -0.27 22.00
N PRO A 164 -9.60 -0.66 21.47
CA PRO A 164 -8.32 -0.04 21.81
C PRO A 164 -8.25 1.45 21.44
N ALA A 165 -9.10 1.95 20.53
CA ALA A 165 -9.11 3.37 20.13
C ALA A 165 -9.55 4.33 21.26
N HIS A 166 -10.19 3.82 22.32
CA HIS A 166 -10.59 4.61 23.48
C HIS A 166 -9.48 4.80 24.52
N TYR A 167 -8.30 4.18 24.32
CA TYR A 167 -7.22 4.21 25.30
C TYR A 167 -6.03 5.00 24.74
N HIS A 168 -5.52 5.94 25.54
CA HIS A 168 -4.34 6.72 25.17
C HIS A 168 -3.01 5.95 25.31
N THR A 169 -3.00 4.82 26.04
CA THR A 169 -1.78 4.05 26.30
C THR A 169 -2.03 2.53 26.20
N PRO A 170 -1.10 1.75 25.58
CA PRO A 170 -1.19 0.29 25.53
C PRO A 170 -1.30 -0.42 26.88
N PRO A 171 -0.52 -0.07 27.94
CA PRO A 171 -0.65 -0.74 29.23
C PRO A 171 -2.01 -0.51 29.90
N GLY A 172 -2.63 0.67 29.71
CA GLY A 172 -3.98 0.94 30.22
C GLY A 172 -5.04 0.07 29.55
N TYR A 173 -4.92 -0.15 28.24
CA TYR A 173 -5.79 -1.07 27.50
C TYR A 173 -5.64 -2.52 27.97
N ILE A 174 -4.41 -3.01 28.11
CA ILE A 174 -4.13 -4.40 28.54
C ILE A 174 -4.69 -4.66 29.95
N TRP A 175 -4.58 -3.67 30.85
CA TRP A 175 -5.11 -3.77 32.20
C TRP A 175 -6.63 -3.98 32.23
N ASP A 176 -7.37 -3.22 31.41
CA ASP A 176 -8.82 -3.34 31.34
C ASP A 176 -9.28 -4.67 30.69
N CYS A 177 -8.55 -5.13 29.66
CA CYS A 177 -8.74 -6.47 29.11
C CYS A 177 -8.55 -7.57 30.16
N MET A 178 -7.53 -7.45 31.00
CA MET A 178 -7.24 -8.40 32.07
C MET A 178 -8.37 -8.45 33.12
N LEU A 179 -8.91 -7.29 33.50
CA LEU A 179 -10.03 -7.23 34.45
C LEU A 179 -11.30 -7.90 33.88
N LYS A 180 -11.63 -7.64 32.60
CA LYS A 180 -12.76 -8.31 31.95
C LYS A 180 -12.60 -9.83 31.91
N LEU A 181 -11.42 -10.32 31.54
CA LEU A 181 -11.14 -11.76 31.55
C LEU A 181 -11.33 -12.37 32.93
N TRP A 182 -10.84 -11.72 33.98
CA TRP A 182 -10.96 -12.22 35.35
C TRP A 182 -12.42 -12.28 35.82
N SER A 183 -13.23 -11.27 35.46
CA SER A 183 -14.67 -11.25 35.78
C SER A 183 -15.49 -12.32 35.04
N ALA A 184 -15.01 -12.84 33.91
CA ALA A 184 -15.70 -13.87 33.13
C ALA A 184 -15.38 -15.31 33.60
N ILE A 185 -14.37 -15.48 34.46
CA ILE A 185 -13.90 -16.77 34.97
C ILE A 185 -14.52 -17.13 36.33
N GLY A 186 -15.07 -16.14 37.06
CA GLY A 186 -15.74 -16.32 38.36
C GLY A 186 -17.25 -16.44 38.22
#